data_AF-A0A5P9F9B9-F1
#
_entry.id   AF-A0A5P9F9B9-F1
#
_cell.length_a   1.000
_cell.length_b   1.000
_cell.length_c   1.000
_cell.angle_alpha   90.00
_cell.angle_beta   90.00
_cell.angle_gamma   90.00
#
_symmetry.space_group_name_H-M   'P 1'
#
loop_
_entity.id
_entity.type
_entity.pdbx_description
1 polymer ?
#
loop_
_entity_poly.entity_id
_entity_poly.type
_entity_poly.pdbx_seq_one_letter_code
_entity_poly.pdbx_strand_id
1 'polypeptide(L)'
;MVETHDHFVARLSKLGKKHAKMTHGYVTRVGRDGLITVTPRRRRRGFPFKLLLMFALGFLGLKTFMVASVGPVTYNERLAKLEKGTVVEQAGAKVLAIDPVTEKLSAMTGPVLR
;
A
#
# COMPACT_ATOMS: atom_id res chain seq x y z
N MET A 1 -20.80 41.17 -18.22
CA MET A 1 -20.28 39.79 -18.30
C MET A 1 -21.47 38.90 -18.59
N VAL A 2 -21.59 38.37 -19.81
CA VAL A 2 -22.76 37.57 -20.22
C VAL A 2 -22.59 36.17 -19.64
N GLU A 3 -23.48 35.73 -18.73
CA GLU A 3 -23.52 34.33 -18.32
C GLU A 3 -23.95 33.49 -19.52
N THR A 4 -23.01 32.78 -20.13
CA THR A 4 -23.31 31.77 -21.14
C THR A 4 -23.87 30.51 -20.47
N HIS A 5 -24.68 29.76 -21.21
CA HIS A 5 -25.26 28.48 -20.77
C HIS A 5 -24.19 27.53 -20.16
N ASP A 6 -22.98 27.54 -20.70
CA ASP A 6 -21.85 26.74 -20.20
C ASP A 6 -21.42 27.10 -18.78
N HIS A 7 -21.47 28.39 -18.41
CA HIS A 7 -21.20 28.82 -17.02
C HIS A 7 -22.24 28.27 -16.05
N PHE A 8 -23.51 28.22 -16.46
CA PHE A 8 -24.59 27.66 -15.66
C PHE A 8 -24.41 26.14 -15.46
N VAL A 9 -24.15 25.39 -16.53
CA VAL A 9 -23.90 23.94 -16.47
C VAL A 9 -22.67 23.62 -15.61
N ALA A 10 -21.59 24.39 -15.75
CA ALA A 10 -20.40 24.24 -14.93
C ALA A 10 -20.70 24.46 -13.43
N ARG A 11 -21.51 25.48 -13.09
CA ARG A 11 -21.95 25.74 -11.71
C ARG A 11 -22.82 24.59 -11.17
N LEU A 12 -23.75 24.08 -11.97
CA LEU A 12 -24.61 22.96 -11.58
C LEU A 12 -23.77 21.71 -11.25
N SER A 13 -22.78 21.40 -12.09
CA SER A 13 -21.85 20.28 -11.84
C SER A 13 -21.04 20.45 -10.55
N LYS A 14 -20.57 21.66 -10.25
CA LYS A 14 -19.85 21.98 -9.02
C LYS A 14 -20.74 21.83 -7.80
N LEU A 15 -22.00 22.26 -7.90
CA LEU A 15 -22.97 22.13 -6.83
C LEU A 15 -23.31 20.67 -6.53
N GLY A 16 -23.52 19.86 -7.57
CA GLY A 16 -23.72 18.41 -7.44
C GLY A 16 -22.54 17.71 -6.78
N LYS A 17 -21.30 18.03 -7.21
CA LYS A 17 -20.07 17.51 -6.57
C LYS A 17 -19.94 17.95 -5.11
N LYS A 18 -20.34 19.18 -4.77
CA LYS A 18 -20.33 19.67 -3.38
C LYS A 18 -21.33 18.89 -2.52
N HIS A 19 -22.57 18.70 -3.00
CA HIS A 19 -23.58 17.91 -2.31
C HIS A 19 -23.15 16.46 -2.10
N ALA A 20 -22.67 15.78 -3.15
CA ALA A 20 -22.19 14.41 -3.08
C ALA A 20 -21.01 14.23 -2.08
N LYS A 21 -20.18 15.25 -1.87
CA LYS A 21 -19.14 15.23 -0.84
C LYS A 21 -19.68 15.45 0.57
N MET A 22 -20.78 16.20 0.72
CA MET A 22 -21.42 16.46 2.01
C MET A 22 -22.24 15.26 2.52
N THR A 23 -22.69 14.35 1.65
CA THR A 23 -23.40 13.12 2.08
C THR A 23 -22.56 12.22 2.98
N HIS A 24 -21.23 12.28 2.88
CA HIS A 24 -20.30 11.50 3.69
C HIS A 24 -19.88 12.23 5.00
N GLY A 25 -20.62 13.28 5.37
CA GLY A 25 -20.37 14.11 6.53
C GLY A 25 -19.88 15.51 6.17
N TYR A 26 -20.23 16.46 7.02
CA TYR A 26 -19.87 17.87 6.90
C TYR A 26 -19.32 18.40 8.22
N VAL A 27 -18.60 19.51 8.13
CA VAL A 27 -18.08 20.24 9.30
C VAL A 27 -18.50 21.70 9.14
N THR A 28 -19.09 22.24 10.19
CA THR A 28 -19.39 23.66 10.32
C THR A 28 -18.13 24.38 10.79
N ARG A 29 -17.77 25.47 10.13
CA ARG A 29 -16.68 26.36 10.55
C ARG A 29 -17.20 27.78 10.59
N VAL A 30 -16.90 28.49 11.66
CA VAL A 30 -17.16 29.92 11.76
C VAL A 30 -16.03 30.64 11.01
N GLY A 31 -16.39 31.40 9.98
CA GLY A 31 -15.46 32.25 9.24
C GLY A 31 -15.02 33.46 10.07
N ARG A 32 -14.00 34.17 9.61
CA ARG A 32 -13.50 35.39 10.29
C ARG A 32 -14.53 36.53 10.27
N ASP A 33 -15.48 36.44 9.34
CA ASP A 33 -16.66 37.29 9.16
C ASP A 33 -17.83 36.93 10.09
N GLY A 34 -17.68 35.91 10.94
CA GLY A 34 -18.74 35.43 11.83
C GLY A 34 -19.79 34.56 11.13
N LEU A 35 -19.63 34.28 9.84
CA LEU A 35 -20.56 33.44 9.09
C LEU A 35 -20.26 31.95 9.28
N ILE A 36 -21.30 31.15 9.49
CA ILE A 36 -21.18 29.69 9.57
C ILE A 36 -21.12 29.12 8.16
N THR A 37 -19.97 28.55 7.81
CA THR A 37 -19.77 27.87 6.53
C THR A 37 -19.80 26.36 6.70
N VAL A 38 -20.64 25.69 5.91
CA VAL A 38 -20.69 24.22 5.86
C VAL A 38 -19.74 23.74 4.79
N THR A 39 -18.73 22.98 5.20
CA THR A 39 -17.73 22.39 4.30
C THR A 39 -17.76 20.87 4.38
N PRO A 40 -17.60 20.14 3.26
CA PRO A 40 -17.56 18.68 3.28
C PRO A 40 -16.38 18.22 4.14
N ARG A 41 -16.61 17.20 4.97
CA ARG A 41 -15.55 16.63 5.82
C ARG A 41 -14.48 16.02 4.91
N ARG A 42 -13.27 16.61 4.91
CA ARG A 42 -12.16 16.11 4.08
C ARG A 42 -11.79 14.70 4.57
N ARG A 43 -12.14 13.68 3.79
CA ARG A 43 -11.77 12.29 4.06
C ARG A 43 -10.24 12.22 3.97
N ARG A 44 -9.57 12.06 5.11
CA ARG A 44 -8.17 11.65 5.11
C ARG A 44 -8.17 10.21 4.59
N ARG A 45 -7.79 10.00 3.33
CA ARG A 45 -7.39 8.66 2.88
C ARG A 45 -6.18 8.30 3.74
N GLY A 46 -6.39 7.45 4.73
CA GLY A 46 -5.28 6.89 5.50
C GLY A 46 -4.32 6.20 4.55
N PHE A 47 -3.04 6.21 4.88
CA PHE A 47 -2.06 5.40 4.16
C PHE A 47 -2.52 3.93 4.20
N PRO A 48 -2.45 3.17 3.09
CA PRO A 48 -3.06 1.85 2.99
C PRO A 48 -2.20 0.79 3.69
N PHE A 49 -2.01 0.90 5.01
CA PHE A 49 -1.23 -0.03 5.83
C PHE A 49 -1.68 -1.48 5.67
N LYS A 50 -2.99 -1.71 5.50
CA LYS A 50 -3.54 -3.05 5.27
C LYS A 50 -3.01 -3.67 3.97
N LEU A 51 -2.87 -2.87 2.91
CA LEU A 51 -2.34 -3.34 1.63
C LEU A 51 -0.85 -3.65 1.74
N LEU A 52 -0.08 -2.76 2.39
CA LEU A 52 1.35 -2.97 2.64
C LEU A 52 1.58 -4.26 3.45
N LEU A 53 0.80 -4.49 4.50
CA LEU A 53 0.87 -5.70 5.31
C LEU A 53 0.55 -6.96 4.49
N MET A 54 -0.47 -6.90 3.63
CA MET A 54 -0.83 -8.04 2.76
C MET A 54 0.29 -8.39 1.78
N PHE A 55 0.96 -7.38 1.21
CA PHE A 55 2.14 -7.57 0.37
C PHE A 55 3.31 -8.18 1.14
N ALA A 56 3.59 -7.70 2.35
CA ALA A 56 4.67 -8.22 3.18
C ALA A 56 4.43 -9.71 3.55
N LEU A 57 3.19 -10.07 3.90
CA LEU A 57 2.81 -11.46 4.21
C LEU A 57 2.93 -12.36 2.99
N GLY A 58 2.46 -11.91 1.82
CA GLY A 58 2.59 -12.66 0.57
C GLY A 58 4.05 -12.89 0.17
N PHE A 59 4.88 -11.85 0.32
CA PHE A 59 6.32 -11.94 0.07
C PHE A 59 7.00 -12.94 1.02
N LEU A 60 6.66 -12.92 2.31
CA LEU A 60 7.19 -13.87 3.28
C LEU A 60 6.80 -15.31 2.92
N GLY A 61 5.54 -15.55 2.55
CA GLY A 61 5.07 -16.87 2.12
C GLY A 61 5.82 -17.41 0.90
N LEU A 62 6.02 -16.55 -0.11
CA LEU A 62 6.80 -16.90 -1.30
C LEU A 62 8.28 -17.17 -0.95
N LYS A 63 8.89 -16.35 -0.08
CA LYS A 63 10.25 -16.55 0.43
C LYS A 63 10.40 -17.90 1.13
N THR A 64 9.47 -18.26 2.02
CA THR A 64 9.49 -19.55 2.72
C THR A 64 9.27 -20.74 1.79
N PHE A 65 8.35 -20.60 0.83
CA PHE A 65 8.11 -21.64 -0.18
C PHE A 65 9.35 -21.87 -1.05
N MET A 66 10.05 -20.81 -1.43
CA MET A 66 11.28 -20.91 -2.22
C MET A 66 12.40 -21.62 -1.45
N VAL A 67 12.58 -21.33 -0.16
CA VAL A 67 13.56 -22.04 0.68
C VAL A 67 13.16 -23.50 0.86
N ALA A 68 11.88 -23.79 1.09
CA ALA A 68 11.39 -25.15 1.30
C ALA A 68 11.46 -26.02 0.03
N SER A 69 11.21 -25.44 -1.15
CA SER A 69 11.25 -26.16 -2.44
C SER A 69 12.66 -26.36 -2.98
N VAL A 70 13.54 -25.37 -2.83
CA VAL A 70 14.92 -25.45 -3.34
C VAL A 70 15.84 -26.17 -2.37
N GLY A 71 15.55 -26.09 -1.07
CA GLY A 71 16.41 -26.54 0.01
C GLY A 71 17.36 -25.43 0.51
N PRO A 72 17.75 -25.46 1.80
CA PRO A 72 18.51 -24.37 2.42
C PRO A 72 19.93 -24.21 1.85
N VAL A 73 20.57 -25.29 1.38
CA VAL A 73 21.96 -25.28 0.88
C VAL A 73 22.05 -24.57 -0.48
N THR A 74 21.25 -25.01 -1.44
CA THR A 74 21.11 -24.44 -2.78
C THR A 74 20.53 -23.03 -2.78
N TYR A 75 19.70 -22.67 -1.79
CA TYR A 75 19.24 -21.30 -1.60
C TYR A 75 20.38 -20.36 -1.21
N ASN A 76 21.23 -20.77 -0.25
CA ASN A 76 22.40 -19.99 0.16
C ASN A 76 23.42 -19.81 -0.96
N GLU A 77 23.63 -20.81 -1.83
CA GLU A 77 24.49 -20.65 -3.01
C GLU A 77 23.96 -19.60 -3.99
N ARG A 78 22.64 -19.52 -4.18
CA ARG A 78 22.01 -18.51 -5.04
C ARG A 78 22.07 -17.12 -4.39
N LEU A 79 21.90 -17.04 -3.08
CA LEU A 79 22.05 -15.80 -2.32
C LEU A 79 23.47 -15.25 -2.44
N ALA A 80 24.49 -16.10 -2.28
CA ALA A 80 25.90 -15.73 -2.42
C ALA A 80 26.26 -15.25 -3.84
N LYS A 81 25.54 -15.71 -4.87
CA LYS A 81 25.66 -15.18 -6.24
C LYS A 81 25.04 -13.78 -6.38
N LEU A 82 23.88 -13.55 -5.74
CA LEU A 82 23.20 -12.25 -5.74
C LEU A 82 24.01 -11.17 -4.98
N GLU A 83 24.71 -11.54 -3.90
CA GLU A 83 25.57 -10.63 -3.14
C GLU A 83 26.80 -10.15 -3.94
N LYS A 84 27.27 -10.96 -4.91
CA LYS A 84 28.40 -10.60 -5.79
C LYS A 84 27.98 -9.87 -7.06
N GLY A 85 26.67 -9.64 -7.22
CA GLY A 85 26.09 -8.98 -8.39
C GLY A 85 26.09 -7.46 -8.32
N THR A 86 25.24 -6.87 -9.15
CA THR A 86 24.95 -5.44 -9.25
C THR A 86 24.31 -4.88 -7.97
N VAL A 87 24.28 -3.54 -7.82
CA VAL A 87 23.71 -2.87 -6.63
C VAL A 87 22.24 -3.27 -6.38
N VAL A 88 21.47 -3.52 -7.44
CA VAL A 88 20.08 -3.99 -7.35
C VAL A 88 20.01 -5.43 -6.84
N GLU A 89 20.91 -6.30 -7.28
CA GLU A 89 21.00 -7.69 -6.85
C GLU A 89 21.47 -7.79 -5.39
N GLN A 90 22.40 -6.94 -4.97
CA GLN A 90 22.85 -6.83 -3.58
C GLN A 90 21.72 -6.36 -2.64
N ALA A 91 20.89 -5.40 -3.08
CA ALA A 91 19.72 -4.98 -2.34
C ALA A 91 18.70 -6.12 -2.22
N GLY A 92 18.48 -6.87 -3.30
CA GLY A 92 17.66 -8.08 -3.30
C GLY A 92 18.20 -9.16 -2.34
N ALA A 93 19.52 -9.38 -2.33
CA ALA A 93 20.18 -10.32 -1.43
C ALA A 93 19.95 -9.97 0.05
N LYS A 94 20.06 -8.69 0.42
CA LYS A 94 19.77 -8.24 1.79
C LYS A 94 18.31 -8.46 2.21
N VAL A 95 17.36 -8.28 1.30
CA VAL A 95 15.93 -8.53 1.56
C VAL A 95 15.63 -10.03 1.64
N LEU A 96 16.35 -10.84 0.87
CA LEU A 96 16.20 -12.29 0.78
C LEU A 96 17.07 -13.08 1.75
N ALA A 97 17.97 -12.44 2.49
CA ALA A 97 18.81 -13.07 3.50
C ALA A 97 17.96 -13.90 4.47
N ILE A 98 18.45 -15.09 4.85
CA ILE A 98 17.70 -16.00 5.71
C ILE A 98 17.60 -15.37 7.10
N ASP A 99 16.40 -14.91 7.43
CA ASP A 99 16.09 -14.39 8.76
C ASP A 99 15.74 -15.55 9.70
N PRO A 100 15.91 -15.41 11.04
CA PRO A 100 15.52 -16.43 12.01
C PRO A 100 14.05 -16.88 11.91
N VAL A 101 13.19 -16.01 11.36
CA VAL A 101 11.78 -16.30 11.05
C VAL A 101 11.66 -17.22 9.83
N THR A 102 12.46 -16.99 8.78
CA THR A 102 12.50 -17.83 7.56
C THR A 102 13.03 -19.23 7.88
N GLU A 103 14.04 -19.34 8.75
CA GLU A 103 14.58 -20.63 9.20
C GLU A 103 13.53 -21.46 9.96
N LYS A 104 12.83 -20.84 10.92
CA LYS A 104 11.75 -21.50 11.68
C LYS A 104 10.58 -21.94 10.79
N LEU A 105 10.17 -21.09 9.85
CA LEU A 105 9.08 -21.41 8.91
C LEU A 105 9.49 -22.51 7.93
N SER A 106 10.73 -22.50 7.43
CA SER A 106 11.25 -23.54 6.55
C SER A 106 11.29 -24.91 7.23
N ALA A 107 11.73 -24.97 8.50
CA ALA A 107 11.71 -26.18 9.31
C ALA A 107 10.29 -26.76 9.50
N MET A 108 9.28 -25.88 9.58
CA MET A 108 7.88 -26.29 9.71
C MET A 108 7.26 -26.78 8.39
N THR A 109 7.71 -26.27 7.24
CA THR A 109 7.23 -26.69 5.90
C THR A 109 7.97 -27.90 5.31
N GLY A 110 9.18 -28.20 5.79
CA GLY A 110 9.98 -29.35 5.34
C GLY A 110 9.28 -30.72 5.38
N PRO A 111 8.39 -31.02 6.34
CA PRO A 111 7.65 -32.29 6.37
C PRO A 111 6.53 -32.41 5.34
N VAL A 112 6.06 -31.30 4.75
CA VAL A 112 4.89 -31.28 3.85
C VAL A 112 5.28 -31.49 2.38
N LEU A 113 6.54 -31.24 2.03
CA LEU A 113 7.09 -31.36 0.67
C LEU A 113 7.97 -32.60 0.47
N ARG A 114 7.97 -33.53 1.44
CA ARG A 114 8.67 -34.82 1.36
C ARG A 114 7.79 -35.90 0.75
#